data_AF-A0A9D5RY93-F1
#
_entry.id   AF-A0A9D5RY93-F1
#
_cell.length_a   1.000
_cell.length_b   1.000
_cell.length_c   1.000
_cell.angle_alpha   90.00
_cell.angle_beta   90.00
_cell.angle_gamma   90.00
#
_symmetry.space_group_name_H-M   'P 1'
#
loop_
_entity.id
_entity.type
_entity.pdbx_description
1 polymer ?
#
loop_
_entity_poly.entity_id
_entity_poly.type
_entity_poly.pdbx_seq_one_letter_code
_entity_poly.pdbx_strand_id
1 'polypeptide(L)'
;MDLVILVVLIGIVVFIFKKFSSFIYFIAIVDILLRILTFIKTQISNYEIYSFLNKYVPTSIPGILNNYSSGILNTLLIWLYVIAMIIFEYYLIRTFIKKK
;
A
#
# COMPACT_ATOMS: atom_id res chain seq x y z
N MET A 1 -11.81 1.65 23.11
CA MET A 1 -10.84 2.72 22.76
C MET A 1 -10.25 2.51 21.37
N ASP A 2 -10.00 1.26 20.96
CA ASP A 2 -9.42 0.93 19.64
C ASP A 2 -10.28 1.36 18.44
N LEU A 3 -11.61 1.27 18.55
CA LEU A 3 -12.54 1.67 17.49
C LEU A 3 -12.54 3.19 17.23
N VAL A 4 -12.33 3.99 18.28
CA VAL A 4 -12.33 5.46 18.19
C VAL A 4 -11.08 5.95 17.49
N ILE A 5 -9.92 5.38 17.81
CA ILE A 5 -8.64 5.69 17.17
C ILE A 5 -8.70 5.33 15.68
N LEU A 6 -9.31 4.20 15.33
CA LEU A 6 -9.49 3.77 13.95
C LEU A 6 -10.36 4.75 13.14
N VAL A 7 -11.50 5.15 13.67
CA VAL A 7 -12.42 6.11 13.02
C VAL A 7 -11.74 7.46 12.80
N VAL A 8 -10.95 7.93 13.78
CA VAL A 8 -10.17 9.17 13.65
C VAL A 8 -9.10 9.04 12.58
N LEU A 9 -8.38 7.92 12.51
CA LEU A 9 -7.32 7.70 11.52
C LEU A 9 -7.89 7.66 10.08
N ILE A 10 -9.02 6.97 9.88
CA ILE A 10 -9.74 6.96 8.60
C ILE A 10 -10.22 8.37 8.26
N GLY A 11 -10.74 9.12 9.23
CA GLY A 11 -11.15 10.52 9.06
C GLY A 11 -10.01 11.41 8.58
N ILE A 12 -8.82 11.31 9.20
CA ILE A 12 -7.64 12.08 8.83
C ILE A 12 -7.17 11.76 7.41
N VAL A 13 -7.13 10.47 7.06
CA VAL A 13 -6.75 10.02 5.72
C VAL A 13 -7.71 10.55 4.66
N VAL A 14 -9.02 10.54 4.93
CA VAL A 14 -10.03 11.11 4.02
C VAL A 14 -9.93 12.63 3.94
N PHE A 15 -9.58 13.32 5.02
CA PHE A 15 -9.48 14.79 5.06
C PHE A 15 -8.25 15.33 4.32
N ILE A 16 -7.12 14.62 4.36
CA ILE A 16 -5.86 15.03 3.71
C ILE A 16 -5.97 14.94 2.18
N PHE A 17 -6.61 13.88 1.67
CA PHE A 17 -6.78 13.70 0.24
C PHE A 17 -8.11 14.30 -0.22
N LYS A 18 -8.08 15.59 -0.58
CA LYS A 18 -9.22 16.37 -1.13
C LYS A 18 -10.03 15.65 -2.23
N LYS A 19 -9.45 14.62 -2.87
CA LYS A 19 -10.16 13.64 -3.70
C LYS A 19 -9.73 12.22 -3.31
N PHE A 20 -10.68 11.44 -2.79
CA PHE A 20 -10.47 10.04 -2.43
C PHE A 20 -9.88 9.20 -3.59
N SER A 21 -10.27 9.48 -4.84
CA SER A 21 -9.68 8.79 -6.00
C SER A 21 -8.17 9.00 -6.12
N SER A 22 -7.67 10.22 -5.90
CA SER A 22 -6.24 10.52 -5.97
C SER A 22 -5.44 9.78 -4.90
N PHE A 23 -6.04 9.57 -3.73
CA PHE A 23 -5.45 8.76 -2.66
C PHE A 23 -5.29 7.30 -3.07
N ILE A 24 -6.36 6.71 -3.60
CA ILE A 24 -6.37 5.33 -4.08
C ILE A 24 -5.31 5.11 -5.17
N TYR A 25 -5.20 6.04 -6.12
CA TYR A 25 -4.13 5.99 -7.14
C TYR A 25 -2.74 6.07 -6.53
N PHE A 26 -2.52 6.96 -5.56
CA PHE A 26 -1.22 7.09 -4.90
C PHE A 26 -0.81 5.81 -4.17
N ILE A 27 -1.72 5.23 -3.36
CA ILE A 27 -1.47 3.95 -2.67
C ILE A 27 -1.06 2.87 -3.66
N ALA A 28 -1.84 2.70 -4.73
CA ALA A 28 -1.59 1.67 -5.72
C ALA A 28 -0.27 1.88 -6.48
N ILE A 29 0.05 3.12 -6.87
CA ILE A 29 1.32 3.45 -7.53
C ILE A 29 2.51 3.11 -6.61
N VAL A 30 2.45 3.51 -5.34
CA VAL A 30 3.52 3.23 -4.38
C VAL A 30 3.65 1.73 -4.12
N ASP A 31 2.55 1.00 -3.93
CA ASP A 31 2.61 -0.45 -3.71
C ASP A 31 3.20 -1.19 -4.92
N ILE A 32 2.75 -0.85 -6.13
CA ILE A 32 3.29 -1.44 -7.38
C ILE A 32 4.78 -1.13 -7.51
N LEU A 33 5.21 0.10 -7.22
CA LEU A 33 6.62 0.49 -7.25
C LEU A 33 7.45 -0.35 -6.27
N LEU A 34 6.99 -0.52 -5.02
CA LEU A 34 7.67 -1.35 -4.03
C LEU A 34 7.77 -2.81 -4.46
N ARG A 35 6.72 -3.35 -5.10
CA ARG A 35 6.74 -4.71 -5.67
C ARG A 35 7.74 -4.85 -6.82
N ILE A 36 7.82 -3.86 -7.71
CA ILE A 36 8.80 -3.85 -8.78
C ILE A 36 10.22 -3.81 -8.20
N LEU A 37 10.50 -2.93 -7.24
CA LEU A 37 11.79 -2.89 -6.56
C LEU A 37 12.11 -4.20 -5.85
N THR A 38 11.09 -4.83 -5.26
CA THR A 38 11.22 -6.15 -4.61
C THR A 38 11.57 -7.24 -5.61
N PHE A 39 10.96 -7.23 -6.79
CA PHE A 39 11.31 -8.15 -7.85
C PHE A 39 12.75 -7.92 -8.32
N ILE A 40 13.14 -6.66 -8.57
CA ILE A 40 14.50 -6.32 -9.01
C ILE A 40 15.54 -6.79 -7.99
N LYS A 41 15.36 -6.53 -6.69
CA LYS A 41 16.33 -6.96 -5.68
C LYS A 41 16.49 -8.48 -5.64
N THR A 42 15.42 -9.25 -5.86
CA THR A 42 15.50 -10.72 -5.86
C THR A 42 16.27 -11.29 -7.06
N GLN A 43 16.48 -10.51 -8.12
CA GLN A 43 17.28 -10.92 -9.28
C GLN A 43 18.76 -10.54 -9.16
N ILE A 44 19.15 -9.76 -8.13
CA ILE A 44 20.53 -9.37 -7.91
C ILE A 44 21.26 -10.53 -7.22
N SER A 45 22.24 -11.11 -7.92
CA SER A 45 23.07 -12.21 -7.42
C SER A 45 24.17 -11.77 -6.44
N ASN A 46 24.47 -10.46 -6.38
CA ASN A 46 25.43 -9.91 -5.43
C ASN A 46 24.81 -9.76 -4.04
N TYR A 47 25.31 -10.54 -3.08
CA TYR A 47 24.84 -10.57 -1.69
C TYR A 47 24.96 -9.23 -0.96
N GLU A 48 26.03 -8.46 -1.18
CA GLU A 48 26.22 -7.18 -0.49
C GLU A 48 25.16 -6.16 -0.92
N ILE A 49 24.94 -6.05 -2.22
CA ILE A 49 23.93 -5.16 -2.81
C ILE A 49 22.52 -5.61 -2.40
N TYR A 50 22.26 -6.91 -2.42
CA TYR A 50 21.00 -7.48 -1.94
C TYR A 50 20.73 -7.14 -0.48
N SER A 51 21.71 -7.35 0.41
CA SER A 51 21.57 -7.09 1.84
C SER A 51 21.32 -5.61 2.15
N PHE A 52 22.01 -4.70 1.43
CA PHE A 52 21.82 -3.27 1.56
C PHE A 52 20.41 -2.84 1.14
N LEU A 53 19.96 -3.30 -0.04
CA LEU A 53 18.61 -2.99 -0.52
C LEU A 53 17.53 -3.58 0.38
N ASN A 54 17.74 -4.79 0.91
CA ASN A 54 16.75 -5.42 1.79
C ASN A 54 16.62 -4.72 3.15
N LYS A 55 17.67 -4.00 3.60
CA LYS A 55 17.65 -3.21 4.83
C LYS A 55 16.84 -1.93 4.70
N TYR A 56 16.88 -1.26 3.55
CA TYR A 56 16.28 0.07 3.38
C TYR A 56 15.01 0.09 2.53
N VAL A 57 14.78 -0.91 1.68
CA VAL A 57 13.64 -0.95 0.76
C VAL A 57 12.59 -1.96 1.27
N PRO A 58 11.42 -1.47 1.74
CA PRO A 58 10.32 -2.34 2.13
C PRO A 58 9.80 -3.18 0.96
N THR A 59 9.19 -4.32 1.27
CA THR A 59 8.72 -5.25 0.23
C THR A 59 7.42 -4.80 -0.46
N SER A 60 6.53 -4.16 0.28
CA SER A 60 5.22 -3.70 -0.17
C SER A 60 4.60 -2.81 0.91
N ILE A 61 3.47 -2.17 0.63
CA ILE A 61 2.74 -1.40 1.66
C ILE A 61 2.34 -2.31 2.84
N PRO A 62 1.78 -3.52 2.65
CA PRO A 62 1.57 -4.47 3.74
C PRO A 62 2.86 -4.82 4.50
N GLY A 63 4.00 -4.95 3.80
CA GLY A 63 5.29 -5.17 4.44
C GLY A 63 5.71 -4.03 5.37
N ILE A 64 5.43 -2.78 4.98
CA ILE A 64 5.61 -1.61 5.85
C ILE A 64 4.68 -1.72 7.06
N LEU A 65 3.38 -1.95 6.85
CA LEU A 65 2.40 -2.04 7.93
C LEU A 65 2.77 -3.11 8.97
N ASN A 66 3.29 -4.26 8.53
CA ASN A 66 3.76 -5.34 9.39
C ASN A 66 4.98 -4.99 10.25
N ASN A 67 5.84 -4.08 9.79
CA ASN A 67 6.99 -3.64 10.57
C ASN A 67 6.63 -2.58 11.63
N TYR A 68 5.55 -1.82 11.40
CA TYR A 68 5.19 -0.67 12.26
C TYR A 68 3.91 -0.87 13.07
N SER A 69 3.18 -1.96 12.86
CA SER A 69 1.95 -2.27 13.59
C SER A 69 1.81 -3.76 13.84
N SER A 70 1.16 -4.14 14.94
CA SER A 70 0.91 -5.53 15.32
C SER A 70 -0.50 -5.74 15.86
N GLY A 71 -0.91 -7.01 15.96
CA GLY A 71 -2.22 -7.41 16.51
C GLY A 71 -3.40 -6.91 15.68
N ILE A 72 -4.51 -6.59 16.36
CA ILE A 72 -5.78 -6.24 15.72
C ILE A 72 -5.69 -4.97 14.86
N LEU A 73 -4.86 -4.01 15.26
CA LEU A 73 -4.66 -2.76 14.55
C LEU A 73 -4.00 -3.01 13.20
N ASN A 74 -2.98 -3.86 13.14
CA ASN A 74 -2.35 -4.28 11.90
C ASN A 74 -3.35 -4.93 10.95
N THR A 75 -4.14 -5.88 11.46
CA THR A 75 -5.15 -6.59 10.66
C THR A 75 -6.13 -5.61 10.02
N LEU A 76 -6.61 -4.62 10.78
CA LEU A 76 -7.51 -3.59 10.26
C LEU A 76 -6.83 -2.69 9.19
N LEU A 77 -5.57 -2.31 9.39
CA LEU A 77 -4.82 -1.54 8.40
C LEU A 77 -4.60 -2.32 7.10
N ILE A 78 -4.32 -3.63 7.19
CA ILE A 78 -4.21 -4.50 6.02
C ILE A 78 -5.55 -4.57 5.27
N TRP A 79 -6.67 -4.75 5.99
CA TRP A 79 -7.99 -4.77 5.36
C TRP A 79 -8.34 -3.43 4.69
N LEU A 80 -8.00 -2.31 5.32
CA LEU A 80 -8.16 -0.98 4.71
C LEU A 80 -7.35 -0.85 3.41
N TYR A 81 -6.11 -1.34 3.42
CA TYR A 81 -5.27 -1.43 2.22
C TYR A 81 -5.92 -2.32 1.13
N VAL A 82 -6.44 -3.50 1.49
CA VAL A 82 -7.12 -4.40 0.53
C VAL A 82 -8.32 -3.72 -0.10
N ILE A 83 -9.16 -3.04 0.68
CA ILE A 83 -10.30 -2.27 0.16
C ILE A 83 -9.83 -1.19 -0.81
N ALA A 84 -8.74 -0.48 -0.48
CA ALA A 84 -8.18 0.53 -1.38
C ALA A 84 -7.73 -0.07 -2.72
N MET A 85 -7.09 -1.24 -2.71
CA MET A 85 -6.66 -1.94 -3.93
C MET A 85 -7.83 -2.44 -4.77
N ILE A 86 -8.92 -2.94 -4.15
CA ILE A 86 -10.15 -3.33 -4.87
C ILE A 86 -10.77 -2.12 -5.58
N ILE A 87 -10.84 -0.96 -4.91
CA ILE A 87 -11.36 0.27 -5.51
C ILE A 87 -10.48 0.73 -6.67
N PHE A 88 -9.15 0.63 -6.52
CA PHE A 88 -8.20 0.93 -7.59
C PHE A 88 -8.42 0.04 -8.82
N GLU A 89 -8.54 -1.28 -8.64
CA GLU A 89 -8.81 -2.21 -9.73
C GLU A 89 -10.14 -1.90 -10.42
N TYR A 90 -11.20 -1.59 -9.66
CA TYR A 90 -12.46 -1.14 -10.23
C TYR A 90 -12.28 0.10 -11.11
N TYR A 91 -11.50 1.10 -10.68
CA TYR A 91 -11.22 2.28 -11.50
C TYR A 91 -10.44 1.94 -12.77
N LEU A 92 -9.47 1.03 -12.70
CA LEU A 92 -8.73 0.58 -13.88
C LEU A 92 -9.64 -0.15 -14.87
N ILE A 93 -10.40 -1.14 -14.41
CA ILE A 93 -11.33 -1.93 -15.24
C ILE A 93 -12.37 -1.00 -15.89
N ARG A 94 -12.98 -0.11 -15.10
CA ARG A 94 -13.95 0.87 -15.61
C ARG A 94 -13.34 1.77 -16.67
N THR A 95 -12.11 2.26 -16.46
CA THR A 95 -11.43 3.13 -17.42
C THR A 95 -11.05 2.36 -18.69
N PHE A 96 -10.60 1.11 -18.55
CA PHE A 96 -10.25 0.25 -19.68
C PHE A 96 -11.48 -0.08 -20.54
N ILE A 97 -12.60 -0.46 -19.92
CA ILE A 97 -13.85 -0.78 -20.63
C ILE A 97 -14.48 0.46 -21.27
N LYS A 98 -14.41 1.63 -20.62
CA LYS A 98 -14.94 2.89 -21.14
C LYS A 98 -14.12 3.49 -22.29
N LYS A 99 -12.91 2.99 -22.57
CA LYS A 99 -12.14 3.36 -23.76
C LYS A 99 -12.68 2.68 -25.03
N LYS A 100 -14.00 2.63 -25.18
CA LYS A 100 -14.69 2.36 -26.45
C LYS A 100 -15.28 3.65 -26.99
#